data_AF-T1EFL3-F1
#
_entry.id   AF-T1EFL3-F1
#
_cell.length_a   1.000
_cell.length_b   1.000
_cell.length_c   1.000
_cell.angle_alpha   90.00
_cell.angle_beta   90.00
_cell.angle_gamma   90.00
#
_symmetry.space_group_name_H-M   'P 1'
#
loop_
_entity.id
_entity.type
_entity.pdbx_description
1 polymer ?
#
loop_
_entity_poly.entity_id
_entity_poly.type
_entity_poly.pdbx_seq_one_letter_code
_entity_poly.pdbx_strand_id
1 'polypeptide(L)'
;MQSGNPTGSNLLKVPQSASSTISNYQQIFDLSNLSPKSKRILIWKEKNRSSQFLNVLEGEEEDMVMDRLDDEPQLVYMKALSAYHCYDLIPTSSKLVVFDTKISIKKAFLALMYTGVRAAPLWNEQLKKYIGMLTITDFIKILRQYYKTPGKDITELESYEIQTWRNVLEEYKRPLVHVSPDVTLAEAIHLLSQQQVHRLPVIDPVTGDALFIVTHKRILRFLFIYIYDMPEPDFMRHSLQELNIGTFKDIVYVKKDTPVIEALNLLMDKNISALPVVDDNMKVLDVYAKFDVINLAPNKAYTDLSVSVEKSVENKIRTFNSVQTCFKSTTLRSAMENITTAEVHRLVIVDSEGRLEGVLSLSDILKFLVARPLHLPASPSHHPHHTPLLLHHQHLSFHHHHRHQQQQQQQQQQPNHQ
;
A
#
# COMPACT_ATOMS: atom_id res chain seq x y z
N MET A 1 10.53 56.81 49.60
CA MET A 1 9.62 56.85 48.43
C MET A 1 9.27 55.39 48.12
N GLN A 2 8.12 54.93 48.61
CA GLN A 2 6.93 54.58 47.82
C GLN A 2 7.19 53.36 46.90
N SER A 3 6.75 52.14 47.24
CA SER A 3 5.36 51.60 47.24
C SER A 3 4.78 51.40 45.83
N GLY A 4 4.20 50.27 45.44
CA GLY A 4 3.90 49.04 46.19
C GLY A 4 3.39 47.91 45.27
N ASN A 5 2.83 46.85 45.88
CA ASN A 5 2.31 45.64 45.22
C ASN A 5 0.76 45.56 45.44
N PRO A 6 0.01 44.52 45.02
CA PRO A 6 -0.52 44.24 43.68
C PRO A 6 -2.07 44.15 43.61
N THR A 7 -2.66 44.14 42.39
CA THR A 7 -4.00 43.60 42.00
C THR A 7 -4.11 43.68 40.46
N GLY A 8 -4.90 42.91 39.68
CA GLY A 8 -5.80 41.78 39.99
C GLY A 8 -7.08 41.82 39.13
N SER A 9 -7.14 41.12 37.98
CA SER A 9 -8.40 40.68 37.32
C SER A 9 -8.16 39.83 36.05
N ASN A 10 -9.13 38.96 35.74
CA ASN A 10 -9.10 37.96 34.66
C ASN A 10 -9.32 38.55 33.26
N LEU A 11 -8.85 37.83 32.23
CA LEU A 11 -9.72 37.35 31.14
C LEU A 11 -9.03 36.27 30.30
N LEU A 12 -9.73 35.15 30.05
CA LEU A 12 -9.29 34.15 29.07
C LEU A 12 -9.20 34.80 27.68
N LYS A 13 -8.10 34.51 26.96
CA LYS A 13 -8.06 34.67 25.50
C LYS A 13 -7.70 33.35 24.83
N VAL A 14 -8.68 32.82 24.12
CA VAL A 14 -8.57 31.69 23.19
C VAL A 14 -7.56 32.04 22.09
N PRO A 15 -6.56 31.18 21.81
CA PRO A 15 -5.75 31.30 20.60
C PRO A 15 -6.60 30.95 19.38
N GLN A 16 -7.08 31.98 18.66
CA GLN A 16 -7.65 31.81 17.33
C GLN A 16 -6.55 31.64 16.28
N SER A 17 -6.96 31.14 15.10
CA SER A 17 -6.22 31.03 13.83
C SER A 17 -5.27 29.83 13.67
N ALA A 18 -5.73 28.88 12.83
CA ALA A 18 -4.96 27.74 12.36
C ALA A 18 -3.98 28.16 11.25
N SER A 19 -2.84 28.73 11.62
CA SER A 19 -1.78 29.15 10.68
C SER A 19 -0.43 28.45 10.91
N SER A 20 -0.30 27.63 11.96
CA SER A 20 0.96 26.95 12.32
C SER A 20 1.20 25.61 11.61
N THR A 21 0.17 24.99 11.03
CA THR A 21 0.26 23.62 10.49
C THR A 21 1.07 23.52 9.19
N ILE A 22 1.08 24.57 8.36
CA ILE A 22 1.75 24.55 7.04
C ILE A 22 3.27 24.51 7.18
N SER A 23 3.83 25.19 8.19
CA SER A 23 5.29 25.31 8.40
C SER A 23 5.99 23.95 8.64
N ASN A 24 5.31 23.01 9.31
CA ASN A 24 5.90 21.72 9.68
C ASN A 24 6.13 20.78 8.47
N TYR A 25 5.40 20.95 7.37
CA TYR A 25 5.53 20.05 6.21
C TYR A 25 6.86 20.23 5.46
N GLN A 26 7.42 21.44 5.45
CA GLN A 26 8.69 21.73 4.76
C GLN A 26 9.92 21.17 5.49
N GLN A 27 9.83 20.86 6.79
CA GLN A 27 10.96 20.32 7.57
C GLN A 27 11.08 18.78 7.52
N ILE A 28 10.06 18.06 7.07
CA ILE A 28 10.02 16.59 7.08
C ILE A 28 10.56 16.00 5.74
N PHE A 29 10.67 16.82 4.69
CA PHE A 29 11.07 16.40 3.34
C PHE A 29 12.08 17.38 2.73
N ASP A 30 13.31 16.91 2.46
CA ASP A 30 14.27 17.67 1.66
C ASP A 30 13.89 17.62 0.16
N LEU A 31 13.21 18.67 -0.29
CA LEU A 31 12.76 18.84 -1.67
C LEU A 31 13.88 19.36 -2.61
N SER A 32 15.08 19.67 -2.10
CA SER A 32 16.16 20.27 -2.91
C SER A 32 16.73 19.31 -3.96
N ASN A 33 16.62 17.99 -3.72
CA ASN A 33 17.28 16.93 -4.48
C ASN A 33 16.47 16.38 -5.68
N LEU A 34 15.39 17.05 -6.10
CA LEU A 34 14.61 16.66 -7.30
C LEU A 34 15.39 16.93 -8.60
N SER A 35 15.40 15.94 -9.50
CA SER A 35 16.14 16.00 -10.77
C SER A 35 15.66 17.14 -11.69
N PRO A 36 16.49 17.63 -12.62
CA PRO A 36 16.06 18.59 -13.64
C PRO A 36 14.91 18.08 -14.53
N LYS A 37 14.72 16.76 -14.69
CA LYS A 37 13.54 16.19 -15.35
C LYS A 37 12.28 16.32 -14.47
N SER A 38 12.39 16.06 -13.17
CA SER A 38 11.29 16.24 -12.20
C SER A 38 10.81 17.70 -12.13
N LYS A 39 11.70 18.66 -12.39
CA LYS A 39 11.36 20.09 -12.54
C LYS A 39 10.67 20.43 -13.87
N ARG A 40 10.73 19.58 -14.90
CA ARG A 40 9.98 19.77 -16.17
C ARG A 40 8.51 19.34 -16.06
N ILE A 41 8.16 18.49 -15.10
CA ILE A 41 6.76 18.13 -14.80
C ILE A 41 5.99 19.33 -14.21
N LEU A 42 6.65 20.20 -13.44
CA LEU A 42 6.10 21.50 -13.05
C LEU A 42 5.81 22.41 -14.27
N ILE A 43 6.61 22.32 -15.34
CA ILE A 43 6.41 23.10 -16.57
C ILE A 43 5.25 22.53 -17.40
N TRP A 44 5.00 21.21 -17.37
CA TRP A 44 3.78 20.60 -17.92
C TRP A 44 2.53 21.11 -17.18
N LYS A 45 2.62 21.20 -15.86
CA LYS A 45 1.57 21.75 -14.97
C LYS A 45 1.23 23.22 -15.25
N GLU A 46 2.21 24.04 -15.64
CA GLU A 46 1.99 25.44 -16.06
C GLU A 46 1.54 25.59 -17.51
N LYS A 47 1.98 24.71 -18.43
CA LYS A 47 1.57 24.78 -19.84
C LYS A 47 0.11 24.45 -20.10
N ASN A 48 -0.57 23.74 -19.19
CA ASN A 48 -2.02 23.50 -19.24
C ASN A 48 -2.87 24.77 -18.97
N ARG A 49 -2.29 25.98 -19.04
CA ARG A 49 -2.99 27.26 -18.87
C ARG A 49 -2.86 28.26 -20.02
N SER A 50 -2.03 27.96 -21.04
CA SER A 50 -1.80 28.84 -22.20
C SER A 50 -1.81 28.04 -23.50
N SER A 51 -2.98 28.03 -24.13
CA SER A 51 -3.35 27.15 -25.24
C SER A 51 -2.52 27.36 -26.53
N GLN A 52 -1.82 26.32 -26.97
CA GLN A 52 -1.70 25.86 -28.37
C GLN A 52 -0.94 24.53 -28.38
N PHE A 53 -1.59 23.46 -28.84
CA PHE A 53 -1.14 22.08 -28.68
C PHE A 53 -0.08 21.64 -29.72
N LEU A 54 0.49 20.46 -29.45
CA LEU A 54 1.46 19.75 -30.29
C LEU A 54 0.93 19.56 -31.71
N ASN A 55 1.67 20.06 -32.70
CA ASN A 55 1.34 19.91 -34.12
C ASN A 55 2.32 18.95 -34.79
N VAL A 56 1.88 17.71 -35.06
CA VAL A 56 1.77 17.09 -36.43
C VAL A 56 1.79 15.54 -36.46
N LEU A 57 2.20 14.81 -35.40
CA LEU A 57 2.18 13.32 -35.42
C LEU A 57 1.60 12.60 -34.17
N GLU A 58 1.06 13.33 -33.18
CA GLU A 58 0.60 12.77 -31.89
C GLU A 58 -0.85 13.22 -31.53
N GLY A 59 -1.67 13.57 -32.53
CA GLY A 59 -2.85 14.43 -32.33
C GLY A 59 -4.24 13.79 -32.12
N GLU A 60 -4.42 12.46 -32.21
CA GLU A 60 -5.78 11.87 -32.14
C GLU A 60 -6.09 11.09 -30.84
N GLU A 61 -5.08 10.65 -30.10
CA GLU A 61 -5.30 9.94 -28.82
C GLU A 61 -5.29 10.88 -27.59
N GLU A 62 -4.52 11.98 -27.60
CA GLU A 62 -4.43 12.92 -26.47
C GLU A 62 -5.65 13.84 -26.32
N ASP A 63 -6.19 14.37 -27.44
CA ASP A 63 -7.44 15.16 -27.44
C ASP A 63 -8.59 14.38 -26.79
N MET A 64 -8.62 13.07 -27.03
CA MET A 64 -9.60 12.17 -26.43
C MET A 64 -9.45 12.04 -24.90
N VAL A 65 -8.30 12.35 -24.30
CA VAL A 65 -8.04 12.14 -22.86
C VAL A 65 -8.33 13.39 -22.02
N MET A 66 -8.09 14.59 -22.56
CA MET A 66 -8.38 15.85 -21.84
C MET A 66 -9.87 16.20 -21.81
N ASP A 67 -10.63 15.96 -22.89
CA ASP A 67 -12.09 16.18 -22.89
C ASP A 67 -12.77 15.34 -21.78
N ARG A 68 -12.27 14.12 -21.56
CA ARG A 68 -12.71 13.21 -20.48
C ARG A 68 -12.32 13.65 -19.07
N LEU A 69 -11.52 14.69 -18.85
CA LEU A 69 -11.13 15.14 -17.50
C LEU A 69 -12.22 15.97 -16.80
N ASP A 70 -12.92 16.81 -17.54
CA ASP A 70 -14.00 17.66 -17.01
C ASP A 70 -15.31 16.88 -16.77
N ASP A 71 -15.57 15.81 -17.53
CA ASP A 71 -16.75 14.95 -17.37
C ASP A 71 -16.79 14.19 -16.03
N GLU A 72 -15.64 13.82 -15.48
CA GLU A 72 -15.54 12.94 -14.31
C GLU A 72 -14.47 13.44 -13.30
N PRO A 73 -14.78 14.48 -12.48
CA PRO A 73 -13.88 14.99 -11.45
C PRO A 73 -13.54 13.93 -10.38
N GLN A 74 -14.43 12.94 -10.19
CA GLN A 74 -14.18 11.79 -9.30
C GLN A 74 -13.02 10.90 -9.76
N LEU A 75 -12.55 11.03 -10.99
CA LEU A 75 -11.42 10.24 -11.50
C LEU A 75 -10.08 10.97 -11.45
N VAL A 76 -9.99 12.19 -10.89
CA VAL A 76 -8.75 13.01 -10.94
C VAL A 76 -7.52 12.28 -10.40
N TYR A 77 -7.63 11.58 -9.26
CA TYR A 77 -6.49 10.85 -8.68
C TYR A 77 -6.15 9.56 -9.42
N MET A 78 -7.16 8.85 -9.96
CA MET A 78 -6.94 7.71 -10.84
C MET A 78 -6.18 8.15 -12.10
N LYS A 79 -6.65 9.21 -12.76
CA LYS A 79 -6.02 9.77 -13.98
C LYS A 79 -4.61 10.29 -13.70
N ALA A 80 -4.39 10.99 -12.58
CA ALA A 80 -3.05 11.39 -12.15
C ALA A 80 -2.12 10.17 -11.94
N LEU A 81 -2.58 9.13 -11.24
CA LEU A 81 -1.80 7.90 -11.03
C LEU A 81 -1.58 7.08 -12.31
N SER A 82 -2.44 7.24 -13.32
CA SER A 82 -2.24 6.66 -14.67
C SER A 82 -1.28 7.48 -15.54
N ALA A 83 -1.11 8.78 -15.28
CA ALA A 83 -0.22 9.65 -16.05
C ALA A 83 1.26 9.61 -15.60
N TYR A 84 1.52 9.10 -14.40
CA TYR A 84 2.88 8.93 -13.87
C TYR A 84 3.33 7.47 -13.92
N HIS A 85 4.62 7.26 -14.14
CA HIS A 85 5.24 5.95 -14.25
C HIS A 85 6.04 5.57 -13.00
N CYS A 86 6.38 4.29 -12.86
CA CYS A 86 7.22 3.79 -11.77
C CYS A 86 8.60 4.47 -11.72
N TYR A 87 9.10 4.94 -12.87
CA TYR A 87 10.31 5.76 -12.99
C TYR A 87 10.21 7.10 -12.23
N ASP A 88 9.06 7.77 -12.26
CA ASP A 88 8.88 9.09 -11.61
C ASP A 88 8.91 9.01 -10.08
N LEU A 89 8.72 7.80 -9.53
CA LEU A 89 8.87 7.49 -8.11
C LEU A 89 10.31 7.27 -7.66
N ILE A 90 11.27 7.14 -8.59
CA ILE A 90 12.68 6.85 -8.31
C ILE A 90 13.39 8.16 -7.94
N PRO A 91 13.96 8.30 -6.72
CA PRO A 91 14.73 9.46 -6.33
C PRO A 91 16.00 9.60 -7.18
N THR A 92 16.45 10.84 -7.40
CA THR A 92 17.69 11.18 -8.14
C THR A 92 18.92 10.39 -7.68
N SER A 93 18.97 10.02 -6.40
CA SER A 93 19.93 9.05 -5.84
C SER A 93 19.21 8.16 -4.84
N SER A 94 19.42 6.85 -4.93
CA SER A 94 18.85 5.90 -3.98
C SER A 94 19.77 4.69 -3.77
N LYS A 95 19.66 4.06 -2.58
CA LYS A 95 20.40 2.86 -2.21
C LYS A 95 19.50 1.64 -2.37
N LEU A 96 19.89 0.69 -3.21
CA LEU A 96 19.28 -0.65 -3.27
C LEU A 96 20.20 -1.66 -2.59
N VAL A 97 19.61 -2.60 -1.84
CA VAL A 97 20.32 -3.75 -1.25
C VAL A 97 19.82 -4.99 -1.97
N VAL A 98 20.75 -5.76 -2.54
CA VAL A 98 20.51 -7.04 -3.22
C VAL A 98 21.31 -8.11 -2.50
N PHE A 99 20.76 -9.32 -2.37
CA PHE A 99 21.46 -10.45 -1.80
C PHE A 99 21.61 -11.59 -2.82
N ASP A 100 22.79 -12.19 -2.88
CA ASP A 100 22.95 -13.51 -3.49
C ASP A 100 22.18 -14.54 -2.64
N THR A 101 21.46 -15.45 -3.31
CA THR A 101 20.83 -16.62 -2.71
C THR A 101 21.69 -17.46 -1.76
N LYS A 102 23.02 -17.43 -1.90
CA LYS A 102 24.00 -18.14 -1.05
C LYS A 102 24.38 -17.39 0.24
N ILE A 103 23.91 -16.16 0.45
CA ILE A 103 24.17 -15.47 1.72
C ILE A 103 23.50 -16.23 2.87
N SER A 104 24.17 -16.33 4.03
CA SER A 104 23.52 -16.88 5.21
C SER A 104 22.45 -15.93 5.74
N ILE A 105 21.40 -16.51 6.31
CA ILE A 105 20.21 -15.76 6.75
C ILE A 105 20.53 -14.75 7.85
N LYS A 106 21.42 -15.11 8.80
CA LYS A 106 21.92 -14.17 9.80
C LYS A 106 22.54 -12.93 9.16
N LYS A 107 23.41 -13.11 8.15
CA LYS A 107 24.07 -12.01 7.46
C LYS A 107 23.07 -11.15 6.69
N ALA A 108 22.08 -11.75 6.02
CA ALA A 108 21.04 -11.01 5.32
C ALA A 108 20.16 -10.17 6.27
N PHE A 109 19.70 -10.73 7.40
CA PHE A 109 18.90 -9.97 8.36
C PHE A 109 19.69 -8.87 9.08
N LEU A 110 20.93 -9.15 9.48
CA LEU A 110 21.83 -8.11 10.00
C LEU A 110 22.01 -6.99 8.96
N ALA A 111 22.27 -7.32 7.70
CA ALA A 111 22.41 -6.33 6.63
C ALA A 111 21.12 -5.51 6.40
N LEU A 112 19.93 -6.11 6.44
CA LEU A 112 18.66 -5.37 6.38
C LEU A 112 18.52 -4.37 7.54
N MET A 113 18.84 -4.79 8.78
CA MET A 113 18.82 -3.92 9.96
C MET A 113 19.84 -2.78 9.83
N TYR A 114 21.12 -3.08 9.60
CA TYR A 114 22.19 -2.07 9.49
C TYR A 114 21.97 -1.09 8.33
N THR A 115 21.35 -1.53 7.22
CA THR A 115 21.07 -0.64 6.08
C THR A 115 19.78 0.16 6.23
N GLY A 116 18.93 -0.15 7.21
CA GLY A 116 17.59 0.44 7.41
C GLY A 116 16.55 -0.03 6.39
N VAL A 117 16.84 -1.09 5.62
CA VAL A 117 16.01 -1.54 4.49
C VAL A 117 15.08 -2.68 4.90
N ARG A 118 13.82 -2.63 4.46
CA ARG A 118 12.76 -3.57 4.89
C ARG A 118 12.54 -4.78 3.97
N ALA A 119 13.22 -4.83 2.81
CA ALA A 119 13.18 -5.93 1.85
C ALA A 119 14.30 -5.77 0.81
N ALA A 120 14.84 -6.87 0.29
CA ALA A 120 15.89 -6.90 -0.72
C ALA A 120 15.56 -7.88 -1.86
N PRO A 121 15.84 -7.56 -3.14
CA PRO A 121 15.80 -8.55 -4.22
C PRO A 121 16.83 -9.66 -4.01
N LEU A 122 16.49 -10.85 -4.47
CA LEU A 122 17.34 -12.05 -4.41
C LEU A 122 17.90 -12.36 -5.79
N TRP A 123 19.21 -12.16 -5.95
CA TRP A 123 19.96 -12.55 -7.13
C TRP A 123 20.34 -14.03 -7.05
N ASN A 124 20.07 -14.80 -8.11
CA ASN A 124 20.62 -16.13 -8.27
C ASN A 124 21.73 -16.11 -9.32
N GLU A 125 22.96 -16.35 -8.86
CA GLU A 125 24.16 -16.25 -9.68
C GLU A 125 24.26 -17.32 -10.79
N GLN A 126 23.66 -18.50 -10.59
CA GLN A 126 23.65 -19.57 -11.60
C GLN A 126 22.65 -19.29 -12.72
N LEU A 127 21.49 -18.72 -12.38
CA LEU A 127 20.41 -18.38 -13.31
C LEU A 127 20.53 -16.95 -13.88
N LYS A 128 21.52 -16.18 -13.42
CA LYS A 128 21.79 -14.77 -13.79
C LYS A 128 20.53 -13.91 -13.81
N LYS A 129 19.69 -14.04 -12.77
CA LYS A 129 18.43 -13.30 -12.65
C LYS A 129 17.98 -13.12 -11.20
N TYR A 130 17.11 -12.14 -10.99
CA TYR A 130 16.35 -12.03 -9.75
C TYR A 130 15.28 -13.14 -9.66
N ILE A 131 15.23 -13.87 -8.54
CA ILE A 131 14.32 -15.01 -8.35
C ILE A 131 13.24 -14.77 -7.27
N GLY A 132 13.25 -13.60 -6.62
CA GLY A 132 12.29 -13.27 -5.58
C GLY A 132 12.74 -12.08 -4.73
N MET A 133 12.00 -11.85 -3.65
CA MET A 133 12.33 -10.89 -2.60
C MET A 133 12.63 -11.64 -1.30
N LEU A 134 13.56 -11.12 -0.50
CA LEU A 134 13.63 -11.40 0.92
C LEU A 134 12.88 -10.30 1.67
N THR A 135 11.90 -10.70 2.48
CA THR A 135 11.08 -9.79 3.27
C THR A 135 10.96 -10.28 4.72
N ILE A 136 10.42 -9.44 5.60
CA ILE A 136 10.15 -9.84 6.99
C ILE A 136 9.07 -10.94 7.06
N THR A 137 8.19 -11.05 6.06
CA THR A 137 7.26 -12.19 5.92
C THR A 137 8.00 -13.52 5.83
N ASP A 138 9.17 -13.54 5.18
CA ASP A 138 9.98 -14.76 5.05
C ASP A 138 10.69 -15.09 6.36
N PHE A 139 11.09 -14.08 7.15
CA PHE A 139 11.53 -14.30 8.52
C PHE A 139 10.44 -14.95 9.38
N ILE A 140 9.20 -14.46 9.28
CA ILE A 140 8.07 -15.03 10.02
C ILE A 140 7.83 -16.49 9.61
N LYS A 141 7.91 -16.84 8.32
CA LYS A 141 7.83 -18.24 7.86
C LYS A 141 8.95 -19.11 8.47
N ILE A 142 10.19 -18.63 8.46
CA ILE A 142 11.35 -19.31 9.05
C ILE A 142 11.11 -19.59 10.54
N LEU A 143 10.69 -18.57 11.30
CA LEU A 143 10.41 -18.68 12.73
C LEU A 143 9.26 -19.65 13.03
N ARG A 144 8.16 -19.59 12.27
CA ARG A 144 7.03 -20.53 12.40
C ARG A 144 7.44 -21.98 12.11
N GLN A 145 8.21 -22.20 11.05
CA GLN A 145 8.65 -23.55 10.65
C GLN A 145 9.61 -24.15 11.68
N TYR A 146 10.50 -23.34 12.23
CA TYR A 146 11.36 -23.74 13.33
C TYR A 146 10.56 -24.08 14.59
N TYR A 147 9.65 -23.21 15.03
CA TYR A 147 8.88 -23.42 16.27
C TYR A 147 8.02 -24.70 16.23
N LYS A 148 7.60 -25.14 15.04
CA LYS A 148 6.91 -26.42 14.82
C LYS A 148 7.82 -27.65 14.87
N THR A 149 9.15 -27.49 14.85
CA THR A 149 10.12 -28.58 14.74
C THR A 149 10.82 -28.81 16.09
N PRO A 150 10.35 -29.75 16.95
CA PRO A 150 10.95 -29.97 18.26
C PRO A 150 12.40 -30.48 18.14
N GLY A 151 13.26 -30.02 19.05
CA GLY A 151 14.62 -30.55 19.22
C GLY A 151 15.70 -29.98 18.30
N LYS A 152 15.40 -29.01 17.43
CA LYS A 152 16.43 -28.23 16.72
C LYS A 152 16.84 -27.00 17.52
N ASP A 153 18.09 -26.54 17.34
CA ASP A 153 18.54 -25.25 17.85
C ASP A 153 18.37 -24.16 16.77
N ILE A 154 17.83 -23.00 17.16
CA ILE A 154 17.64 -21.85 16.28
C ILE A 154 18.98 -21.27 15.80
N THR A 155 20.07 -21.52 16.52
CA THR A 155 21.41 -21.09 16.08
C THR A 155 21.89 -21.83 14.83
N GLU A 156 21.39 -23.04 14.54
CA GLU A 156 21.68 -23.71 13.26
C GLU A 156 21.08 -22.93 12.09
N LEU A 157 19.88 -22.38 12.24
CA LEU A 157 19.20 -21.62 11.18
C LEU A 157 19.95 -20.34 10.79
N GLU A 158 20.66 -19.73 11.74
CA GLU A 158 21.50 -18.56 11.50
C GLU A 158 22.58 -18.84 10.43
N SER A 159 23.04 -20.09 10.33
CA SER A 159 24.07 -20.53 9.41
C SER A 159 23.55 -20.82 8.00
N TYR A 160 22.27 -21.20 7.85
CA TYR A 160 21.72 -21.66 6.58
C TYR A 160 21.65 -20.54 5.53
N GLU A 161 21.90 -20.90 4.28
CA GLU A 161 21.75 -20.02 3.12
C GLU A 161 20.27 -19.70 2.83
N ILE A 162 20.01 -18.56 2.20
CA ILE A 162 18.65 -18.22 1.72
C ILE A 162 18.13 -19.28 0.75
N GLN A 163 19.00 -19.85 -0.11
CA GLN A 163 18.63 -20.88 -1.07
C GLN A 163 18.09 -22.15 -0.39
N THR A 164 18.71 -22.58 0.71
CA THR A 164 18.24 -23.72 1.52
C THR A 164 16.82 -23.48 2.01
N TRP A 165 16.55 -22.31 2.58
CA TRP A 165 15.23 -21.98 3.10
C TRP A 165 14.18 -21.75 2.01
N ARG A 166 14.56 -21.25 0.83
CA ARG A 166 13.65 -21.22 -0.31
C ARG A 166 13.22 -22.61 -0.75
N ASN A 167 14.06 -23.63 -0.58
CA ASN A 167 13.70 -25.02 -0.84
C ASN A 167 12.86 -25.63 0.29
N VAL A 168 13.13 -25.31 1.55
CA VAL A 168 12.26 -25.72 2.69
C VAL A 168 10.86 -25.08 2.57
N LEU A 169 10.79 -23.82 2.11
CA LEU A 169 9.57 -23.05 1.92
C LEU A 169 9.01 -23.18 0.49
N GLU A 170 9.16 -24.36 -0.13
CA GLU A 170 8.75 -24.61 -1.52
C GLU A 170 7.27 -24.33 -1.78
N GLU A 171 6.38 -24.66 -0.84
CA GLU A 171 4.94 -24.34 -0.90
C GLU A 171 4.65 -22.83 -0.98
N TYR A 172 5.62 -21.98 -0.61
CA TYR A 172 5.53 -20.51 -0.71
C TYR A 172 6.35 -19.92 -1.87
N LYS A 173 6.97 -20.74 -2.74
CA LYS A 173 7.67 -20.25 -3.94
C LYS A 173 6.66 -19.61 -4.90
N ARG A 174 6.67 -18.29 -4.95
CA ARG A 174 6.01 -17.50 -6.01
C ARG A 174 7.06 -16.93 -6.95
N PRO A 175 6.78 -16.80 -8.26
CA PRO A 175 7.59 -16.00 -9.18
C PRO A 175 7.79 -14.59 -8.64
N LEU A 176 8.89 -13.96 -9.03
CA LEU A 176 9.12 -12.55 -8.69
C LEU A 176 8.12 -11.68 -9.46
N VAL A 177 7.24 -11.00 -8.73
CA VAL A 177 6.41 -9.92 -9.28
C VAL A 177 7.27 -8.66 -9.32
N HIS A 178 7.45 -8.09 -10.52
CA HIS A 178 8.19 -6.86 -10.78
C HIS A 178 7.51 -6.07 -11.91
N VAL A 179 7.99 -4.86 -12.17
CA VAL A 179 7.54 -3.99 -13.27
C VAL A 179 8.73 -3.38 -14.02
N SER A 180 8.53 -2.93 -15.25
CA SER A 180 9.46 -2.02 -15.92
C SER A 180 9.32 -0.60 -15.37
N PRO A 181 10.26 0.33 -15.66
CA PRO A 181 10.16 1.72 -15.24
C PRO A 181 8.93 2.43 -15.81
N ASP A 182 8.49 2.00 -17.00
CA ASP A 182 7.42 2.60 -17.79
C ASP A 182 6.01 2.08 -17.46
N VAL A 183 5.86 1.22 -16.43
CA VAL A 183 4.52 0.84 -15.93
C VAL A 183 3.95 1.99 -15.10
N THR A 184 2.66 2.30 -15.29
CA THR A 184 1.99 3.41 -14.58
C THR A 184 1.85 3.15 -13.08
N LEU A 185 1.69 4.20 -12.26
CA LEU A 185 1.47 4.03 -10.83
C LEU A 185 0.12 3.38 -10.52
N ALA A 186 -0.91 3.60 -11.36
CA ALA A 186 -2.19 2.93 -11.26
C ALA A 186 -2.05 1.41 -11.45
N GLU A 187 -1.37 0.95 -12.50
CA GLU A 187 -1.05 -0.46 -12.72
C GLU A 187 -0.19 -1.05 -11.60
N ALA A 188 0.79 -0.29 -11.09
CA ALA A 188 1.59 -0.70 -9.94
C ALA A 188 0.75 -0.91 -8.68
N ILE A 189 -0.28 -0.08 -8.42
CA ILE A 189 -1.25 -0.28 -7.34
C ILE A 189 -2.08 -1.54 -7.58
N HIS A 190 -2.56 -1.76 -8.81
CA HIS A 190 -3.30 -2.98 -9.16
C HIS A 190 -2.45 -4.24 -8.94
N LEU A 191 -1.17 -4.26 -9.36
CA LEU A 191 -0.25 -5.38 -9.15
C LEU A 191 0.07 -5.61 -7.67
N LEU A 192 0.37 -4.55 -6.90
CA LEU A 192 0.55 -4.63 -5.44
C LEU A 192 -0.68 -5.26 -4.77
N SER A 193 -1.89 -4.86 -5.20
CA SER A 193 -3.17 -5.34 -4.67
C SER A 193 -3.47 -6.79 -5.05
N GLN A 194 -3.47 -7.12 -6.35
CA GLN A 194 -3.85 -8.42 -6.89
C GLN A 194 -2.89 -9.53 -6.47
N GLN A 195 -1.58 -9.26 -6.52
CA GLN A 195 -0.55 -10.23 -6.13
C GLN A 195 -0.34 -10.28 -4.60
N GLN A 196 -1.03 -9.41 -3.86
CA GLN A 196 -0.95 -9.26 -2.40
C GLN A 196 0.50 -9.02 -1.91
N VAL A 197 1.25 -8.19 -2.64
CA VAL A 197 2.64 -7.85 -2.34
C VAL A 197 2.77 -6.40 -1.87
N HIS A 198 3.68 -6.17 -0.92
CA HIS A 198 3.90 -4.84 -0.32
C HIS A 198 5.13 -4.11 -0.90
N ARG A 199 5.83 -4.76 -1.83
CA ARG A 199 7.12 -4.38 -2.41
C ARG A 199 7.10 -4.84 -3.87
N LEU A 200 7.26 -3.90 -4.79
CA LEU A 200 7.26 -4.16 -6.22
C LEU A 200 8.59 -3.63 -6.79
N PRO A 201 9.57 -4.50 -7.11
CA PRO A 201 10.80 -4.06 -7.74
C PRO A 201 10.55 -3.49 -9.11
N VAL A 202 11.23 -2.38 -9.41
CA VAL A 202 11.34 -1.82 -10.75
C VAL A 202 12.64 -2.38 -11.33
N ILE A 203 12.53 -3.13 -12.43
CA ILE A 203 13.66 -3.76 -13.13
C ILE A 203 13.67 -3.20 -14.55
N ASP A 204 14.79 -2.66 -14.98
CA ASP A 204 14.97 -2.24 -16.37
C ASP A 204 14.96 -3.47 -17.30
N PRO A 205 14.04 -3.55 -18.28
CA PRO A 205 14.00 -4.67 -19.22
C PRO A 205 15.22 -4.72 -20.17
N VAL A 206 15.98 -3.63 -20.33
CA VAL A 206 17.13 -3.56 -21.24
C VAL A 206 18.41 -4.06 -20.58
N THR A 207 18.79 -3.51 -19.42
CA THR A 207 19.99 -3.95 -18.67
C THR A 207 19.74 -5.18 -17.81
N GLY A 208 18.49 -5.40 -17.36
CA GLY A 208 18.15 -6.36 -16.33
C GLY A 208 18.40 -5.86 -14.90
N ASP A 209 18.85 -4.62 -14.70
CA ASP A 209 19.16 -4.07 -13.38
C ASP A 209 17.89 -3.73 -12.57
N ALA A 210 17.90 -4.09 -11.28
CA ALA A 210 16.89 -3.59 -10.35
C ALA A 210 17.20 -2.13 -9.96
N LEU A 211 16.33 -1.20 -10.36
CA LEU A 211 16.52 0.23 -10.15
C LEU A 211 15.99 0.69 -8.78
N PHE A 212 14.82 0.17 -8.38
CA PHE A 212 14.09 0.69 -7.22
C PHE A 212 13.07 -0.33 -6.66
N ILE A 213 12.44 0.02 -5.53
CA ILE A 213 11.31 -0.74 -4.97
C ILE A 213 10.14 0.22 -4.72
N VAL A 214 9.09 0.06 -5.52
CA VAL A 214 7.80 0.74 -5.38
C VAL A 214 7.02 0.12 -4.22
N THR A 215 6.30 0.96 -3.47
CA THR A 215 5.52 0.56 -2.30
C THR A 215 4.32 1.47 -2.13
N HIS A 216 3.22 0.98 -1.54
CA HIS A 216 2.05 1.77 -1.17
C HIS A 216 2.41 3.10 -0.46
N LYS A 217 3.33 3.10 0.51
CA LYS A 217 3.75 4.32 1.24
C LYS A 217 4.42 5.34 0.31
N ARG A 218 5.21 4.89 -0.67
CA ARG A 218 5.89 5.78 -1.63
C ARG A 218 4.90 6.37 -2.63
N ILE A 219 3.97 5.56 -3.15
CA ILE A 219 2.94 6.02 -4.09
C ILE A 219 2.01 7.03 -3.41
N LEU A 220 1.55 6.76 -2.18
CA LEU A 220 0.71 7.71 -1.45
C LEU A 220 1.48 8.99 -1.12
N ARG A 221 2.74 8.92 -0.64
CA ARG A 221 3.57 10.12 -0.41
C ARG A 221 3.80 10.94 -1.68
N PHE A 222 3.95 10.30 -2.84
CA PHE A 222 4.08 10.99 -4.13
C PHE A 222 2.78 11.71 -4.52
N LEU A 223 1.63 11.03 -4.46
CA LEU A 223 0.33 11.66 -4.71
C LEU A 223 0.09 12.83 -3.75
N PHE A 224 0.44 12.65 -2.47
CA PHE A 224 0.22 13.63 -1.41
C PHE A 224 1.07 14.91 -1.58
N ILE A 225 2.24 14.84 -2.23
CA ILE A 225 3.04 16.03 -2.57
C ILE A 225 2.27 16.99 -3.50
N TYR A 226 1.44 16.45 -4.39
CA TYR A 226 0.71 17.21 -5.41
C TYR A 226 -0.77 17.40 -5.10
N ILE A 227 -1.27 16.88 -3.97
CA ILE A 227 -2.71 16.76 -3.69
C ILE A 227 -3.44 18.10 -3.59
N TYR A 228 -2.76 19.13 -3.07
CA TYR A 228 -3.30 20.48 -2.91
C TYR A 228 -3.28 21.31 -4.22
N ASP A 229 -2.58 20.84 -5.25
CA ASP A 229 -2.50 21.50 -6.56
C ASP A 229 -3.45 20.89 -7.60
N MET A 230 -4.23 19.88 -7.22
CA MET A 230 -5.21 19.21 -8.08
C MET A 230 -6.64 19.59 -7.64
N PRO A 231 -7.63 19.59 -8.56
CA PRO A 231 -9.04 19.63 -8.18
C PRO A 231 -9.36 18.56 -7.15
N GLU A 232 -10.10 18.91 -6.10
CA GLU A 232 -10.48 17.99 -5.03
C GLU A 232 -11.85 17.36 -5.31
N PRO A 233 -11.96 16.03 -5.42
CA PRO A 233 -13.24 15.34 -5.56
C PRO A 233 -14.08 15.37 -4.28
N ASP A 234 -15.40 15.37 -4.42
CA ASP A 234 -16.34 15.37 -3.29
C ASP A 234 -16.07 14.25 -2.27
N PHE A 235 -15.71 13.04 -2.73
CA PHE A 235 -15.41 11.91 -1.84
C PHE A 235 -14.29 12.19 -0.83
N MET A 236 -13.40 13.15 -1.07
CA MET A 236 -12.36 13.52 -0.10
C MET A 236 -12.93 14.06 1.22
N ARG A 237 -14.16 14.59 1.18
CA ARG A 237 -14.89 15.19 2.30
C ARG A 237 -15.80 14.19 3.01
N HIS A 238 -16.13 13.08 2.37
CA HIS A 238 -16.94 12.00 2.95
C HIS A 238 -16.13 11.21 3.99
N SER A 239 -16.85 10.62 4.96
CA SER A 239 -16.22 9.83 6.02
C SER A 239 -15.76 8.45 5.54
N LEU A 240 -14.80 7.86 6.25
CA LEU A 240 -14.35 6.48 6.00
C LEU A 240 -15.51 5.47 6.05
N GLN A 241 -16.51 5.73 6.90
CA GLN A 241 -17.73 4.92 6.99
C GLN A 241 -18.64 5.08 5.76
N GLU A 242 -18.89 6.31 5.30
CA GLU A 242 -19.73 6.58 4.11
C GLU A 242 -19.13 5.96 2.84
N LEU A 243 -17.80 6.02 2.70
CA LEU A 243 -17.07 5.45 1.57
C LEU A 243 -16.78 3.95 1.74
N ASN A 244 -17.04 3.37 2.91
CA ASN A 244 -16.71 2.00 3.29
C ASN A 244 -15.22 1.64 3.02
N ILE A 245 -14.30 2.55 3.35
CA ILE A 245 -12.85 2.36 3.14
C ILE A 245 -12.21 1.87 4.44
N GLY A 246 -11.62 0.67 4.39
CA GLY A 246 -10.99 0.00 5.53
C GLY A 246 -11.73 -1.28 5.91
N THR A 247 -11.29 -1.92 6.99
CA THR A 247 -11.88 -3.15 7.53
C THR A 247 -12.61 -2.84 8.84
N PHE A 248 -13.94 -2.95 8.85
CA PHE A 248 -14.83 -2.65 9.99
C PHE A 248 -15.50 -3.89 10.61
N LYS A 249 -15.24 -5.08 10.07
CA LYS A 249 -15.82 -6.36 10.52
C LYS A 249 -14.73 -7.43 10.55
N ASP A 250 -14.91 -8.44 11.40
CA ASP A 250 -13.98 -9.57 11.57
C ASP A 250 -12.52 -9.14 11.77
N ILE A 251 -12.35 -8.02 12.49
CA ILE A 251 -11.06 -7.38 12.72
C ILE A 251 -10.21 -8.32 13.57
N VAL A 252 -9.05 -8.70 13.05
CA VAL A 252 -8.13 -9.58 13.76
C VAL A 252 -7.22 -8.74 14.65
N TYR A 253 -7.28 -9.00 15.96
CA TYR A 253 -6.50 -8.34 17.00
C TYR A 253 -5.87 -9.37 17.93
N VAL A 254 -5.02 -8.92 18.85
CA VAL A 254 -4.45 -9.73 19.93
C VAL A 254 -4.56 -9.00 21.26
N LYS A 255 -4.46 -9.72 22.38
CA LYS A 255 -4.27 -9.11 23.69
C LYS A 255 -2.78 -8.83 23.93
N LYS A 256 -2.48 -8.01 24.93
CA LYS A 256 -1.11 -7.66 25.31
C LYS A 256 -0.27 -8.86 25.78
N ASP A 257 -0.93 -9.84 26.42
CA ASP A 257 -0.38 -11.08 26.95
C ASP A 257 -0.31 -12.23 25.92
N THR A 258 -0.98 -12.10 24.76
CA THR A 258 -0.93 -13.09 23.67
C THR A 258 0.53 -13.43 23.30
N PRO A 259 0.91 -14.71 23.20
CA PRO A 259 2.25 -15.12 22.80
C PRO A 259 2.63 -14.62 21.40
N VAL A 260 3.89 -14.24 21.21
CA VAL A 260 4.42 -13.81 19.91
C VAL A 260 4.15 -14.84 18.82
N ILE A 261 4.34 -16.14 19.08
CA ILE A 261 4.07 -17.19 18.09
C ILE A 261 2.62 -17.20 17.58
N GLU A 262 1.65 -16.89 18.44
CA GLU A 262 0.24 -16.80 18.06
C GLU A 262 -0.02 -15.57 17.17
N ALA A 263 0.53 -14.41 17.55
CA ALA A 263 0.51 -13.22 16.70
C ALA A 263 1.18 -13.47 15.34
N LEU A 264 2.31 -14.18 15.29
CA LEU A 264 2.99 -14.57 14.05
C LEU A 264 2.13 -15.52 13.19
N ASN A 265 1.40 -16.45 13.80
CA ASN A 265 0.43 -17.29 13.09
C ASN A 265 -0.69 -16.44 12.48
N LEU A 266 -1.35 -15.59 13.27
CA LEU A 266 -2.43 -14.71 12.80
C LEU A 266 -2.00 -13.79 11.66
N LEU A 267 -0.82 -13.16 11.77
CA LEU A 267 -0.22 -12.32 10.72
C LEU A 267 -0.02 -13.07 9.38
N MET A 268 0.23 -14.36 9.42
CA MET A 268 0.44 -15.18 8.23
C MET A 268 -0.85 -15.77 7.70
N ASP A 269 -1.63 -16.41 8.56
CA ASP A 269 -2.79 -17.22 8.18
C ASP A 269 -4.00 -16.35 7.77
N LYS A 270 -4.07 -15.11 8.28
CA LYS A 270 -5.03 -14.09 7.81
C LYS A 270 -4.45 -13.16 6.74
N ASN A 271 -3.20 -13.40 6.31
CA ASN A 271 -2.40 -12.55 5.41
C ASN A 271 -2.40 -11.04 5.71
N ILE A 272 -2.53 -10.65 6.98
CA ILE A 272 -2.52 -9.24 7.41
C ILE A 272 -1.12 -8.76 7.74
N SER A 273 -0.91 -7.44 7.81
CA SER A 273 0.42 -6.84 7.97
C SER A 273 0.71 -6.24 9.36
N ALA A 274 -0.31 -6.15 10.21
CA ALA A 274 -0.21 -5.89 11.65
C ALA A 274 -1.52 -6.30 12.34
N LEU A 275 -1.45 -6.42 13.67
CA LEU A 275 -2.56 -6.68 14.58
C LEU A 275 -2.70 -5.48 15.54
N PRO A 276 -3.88 -4.89 15.75
CA PRO A 276 -4.15 -4.08 16.93
C PRO A 276 -3.93 -4.93 18.20
N VAL A 277 -3.33 -4.32 19.22
CA VAL A 277 -3.17 -4.89 20.55
C VAL A 277 -4.18 -4.20 21.47
N VAL A 278 -5.03 -4.97 22.15
CA VAL A 278 -6.12 -4.44 22.99
C VAL A 278 -6.03 -4.92 24.44
N ASP A 279 -6.74 -4.22 25.33
CA ASP A 279 -7.06 -4.69 26.68
C ASP A 279 -8.34 -5.56 26.72
N ASP A 280 -8.72 -6.01 27.91
CA ASP A 280 -9.94 -6.80 28.14
C ASP A 280 -11.24 -6.05 27.83
N ASN A 281 -11.21 -4.71 27.73
CA ASN A 281 -12.34 -3.86 27.39
C ASN A 281 -12.33 -3.45 25.91
N MET A 282 -11.54 -4.13 25.06
CA MET A 282 -11.33 -3.84 23.64
C MET A 282 -10.65 -2.48 23.34
N LYS A 283 -10.10 -1.81 24.35
CA LYS A 283 -9.40 -0.53 24.18
C LYS A 283 -8.04 -0.75 23.51
N VAL A 284 -7.74 0.05 22.50
CA VAL A 284 -6.48 -0.08 21.73
C VAL A 284 -5.30 0.43 22.56
N LEU A 285 -4.30 -0.43 22.75
CA LEU A 285 -3.08 -0.18 23.51
C LEU A 285 -1.87 0.05 22.58
N ASP A 286 -1.67 -0.84 21.60
CA ASP A 286 -0.54 -0.79 20.65
C ASP A 286 -0.93 -1.40 19.29
N VAL A 287 0.01 -1.49 18.35
CA VAL A 287 -0.10 -2.23 17.09
C VAL A 287 1.15 -3.09 16.91
N TYR A 288 0.98 -4.41 16.83
CA TYR A 288 2.05 -5.36 16.55
C TYR A 288 2.14 -5.62 15.04
N ALA A 289 3.15 -5.06 14.38
CA ALA A 289 3.32 -5.18 12.93
C ALA A 289 4.25 -6.32 12.51
N LYS A 290 4.10 -6.83 11.28
CA LYS A 290 5.11 -7.70 10.64
C LYS A 290 6.52 -7.07 10.69
N PHE A 291 6.62 -5.74 10.72
CA PHE A 291 7.89 -5.04 10.87
C PHE A 291 8.52 -5.22 12.26
N ASP A 292 7.73 -5.32 13.33
CA ASP A 292 8.24 -5.38 14.70
C ASP A 292 8.98 -6.68 15.00
N VAL A 293 8.70 -7.74 14.23
CA VAL A 293 9.39 -9.02 14.28
C VAL A 293 10.90 -8.88 14.04
N ILE A 294 11.35 -7.86 13.29
CA ILE A 294 12.79 -7.61 13.10
C ILE A 294 13.50 -7.25 14.41
N ASN A 295 12.78 -6.66 15.38
CA ASN A 295 13.32 -6.27 16.69
C ASN A 295 13.54 -7.48 17.61
N LEU A 296 13.09 -8.68 17.22
CA LEU A 296 13.47 -9.92 17.90
C LEU A 296 14.94 -10.31 17.65
N ALA A 297 15.58 -9.75 16.62
CA ALA A 297 16.92 -10.16 16.20
C ALA A 297 18.10 -9.64 17.06
N PRO A 298 18.15 -8.35 17.48
CA PRO A 298 19.34 -7.79 18.14
C PRO A 298 19.79 -8.51 19.42
N ASN A 299 18.86 -9.12 20.17
CA ASN A 299 19.15 -9.85 21.41
C ASN A 299 18.83 -11.36 21.32
N LYS A 300 18.69 -11.91 20.10
CA LYS A 300 18.17 -13.26 19.85
C LYS A 300 16.82 -13.57 20.52
N ALA A 301 15.98 -12.58 20.80
CA ALA A 301 14.67 -12.78 21.43
C ALA A 301 13.72 -13.67 20.59
N TYR A 302 14.06 -13.96 19.33
CA TYR A 302 13.40 -14.98 18.52
C TYR A 302 13.59 -16.43 19.02
N THR A 303 14.49 -16.70 19.97
CA THR A 303 14.69 -18.03 20.58
C THR A 303 13.48 -18.49 21.38
N ASP A 304 12.75 -17.54 21.98
CA ASP A 304 11.56 -17.79 22.79
C ASP A 304 10.39 -16.96 22.24
N LEU A 305 9.57 -17.60 21.41
CA LEU A 305 8.35 -17.01 20.85
C LEU A 305 7.13 -17.21 21.75
N SER A 306 7.29 -17.77 22.96
CA SER A 306 6.22 -17.91 23.96
C SER A 306 6.01 -16.65 24.79
N VAL A 307 6.99 -15.72 24.78
CA VAL A 307 6.87 -14.39 25.39
C VAL A 307 5.66 -13.63 24.83
N SER A 308 5.07 -12.75 25.66
CA SER A 308 3.95 -11.93 25.24
C SER A 308 4.32 -10.87 24.21
N VAL A 309 3.34 -10.45 23.41
CA VAL A 309 3.46 -9.33 22.46
C VAL A 309 3.96 -8.06 23.15
N GLU A 310 3.41 -7.70 24.32
CA GLU A 310 3.83 -6.54 25.13
C GLU A 310 5.34 -6.58 25.41
N LYS A 311 5.84 -7.68 25.98
CA LYS A 311 7.25 -7.87 26.32
C LYS A 311 8.17 -7.90 25.10
N SER A 312 7.69 -8.42 23.97
CA SER A 312 8.45 -8.40 22.71
C SER A 312 8.66 -6.99 22.15
N VAL A 313 7.78 -6.06 22.53
CA VAL A 313 7.75 -4.67 22.06
C VAL A 313 8.44 -3.70 23.04
N GLU A 314 8.62 -4.06 24.31
CA GLU A 314 9.38 -3.28 25.30
C GLU A 314 10.79 -2.89 24.83
N ASN A 315 11.45 -3.75 24.04
CA ASN A 315 12.76 -3.49 23.46
C ASN A 315 12.74 -2.52 22.25
N LYS A 316 11.57 -2.03 21.81
CA LYS A 316 11.54 -0.87 20.90
C LYS A 316 12.19 0.30 21.64
N ILE A 317 13.28 0.82 21.09
CA ILE A 317 13.69 2.21 21.35
C ILE A 317 12.44 3.04 21.11
N ARG A 318 11.85 3.60 22.17
CA ARG A 318 10.56 4.30 22.16
C ARG A 318 10.70 5.66 21.47
N THR A 319 10.91 5.64 20.16
CA THR A 319 10.85 6.82 19.30
C THR A 319 9.38 7.18 19.07
N PHE A 320 8.74 7.69 20.13
CA PHE A 320 7.62 8.63 20.15
C PHE A 320 6.36 8.43 19.28
N ASN A 321 6.12 7.24 18.71
CA ASN A 321 4.88 6.96 18.01
C ASN A 321 3.87 6.25 18.92
N SER A 322 2.96 7.03 19.51
CA SER A 322 1.66 6.52 19.96
C SER A 322 0.93 5.82 18.81
N VAL A 323 -0.01 4.92 19.14
CA VAL A 323 -0.87 4.31 18.11
C VAL A 323 -1.59 5.40 17.34
N GLN A 324 -1.43 5.39 16.02
CA GLN A 324 -2.10 6.34 15.15
C GLN A 324 -3.53 5.88 14.95
N THR A 325 -4.46 6.59 15.58
CA THR A 325 -5.89 6.30 15.58
C THR A 325 -6.69 7.31 14.76
N CYS A 326 -7.90 6.93 14.37
CA CYS A 326 -8.90 7.82 13.79
C CYS A 326 -10.30 7.31 14.13
N PHE A 327 -11.34 8.07 13.77
CA PHE A 327 -12.73 7.65 13.95
C PHE A 327 -13.32 7.22 12.60
N LYS A 328 -14.36 6.40 12.60
CA LYS A 328 -15.09 6.04 11.36
C LYS A 328 -15.70 7.26 10.64
N SER A 329 -15.95 8.34 11.39
CA SER A 329 -16.38 9.66 10.90
C SER A 329 -15.25 10.56 10.39
N THR A 330 -13.98 10.16 10.52
CA THR A 330 -12.85 10.88 9.91
C THR A 330 -12.99 10.89 8.39
N THR A 331 -12.71 12.02 7.74
CA THR A 331 -12.80 12.16 6.29
C THR A 331 -11.63 11.44 5.59
N LEU A 332 -11.81 11.05 4.33
CA LEU A 332 -10.70 10.46 3.56
C LEU A 332 -9.49 11.41 3.48
N ARG A 333 -9.71 12.72 3.29
CA ARG A 333 -8.62 13.71 3.29
C ARG A 333 -7.81 13.67 4.59
N SER A 334 -8.48 13.78 5.75
CA SER A 334 -7.78 13.80 7.03
C SER A 334 -7.16 12.45 7.38
N ALA A 335 -7.72 11.33 6.91
CA ALA A 335 -7.09 10.03 7.02
C ALA A 335 -5.80 9.93 6.18
N MET A 336 -5.80 10.47 4.95
CA MET A 336 -4.62 10.55 4.07
C MET A 336 -3.54 11.49 4.63
N GLU A 337 -3.93 12.63 5.21
CA GLU A 337 -3.04 13.54 5.95
C GLU A 337 -2.39 12.79 7.13
N ASN A 338 -3.19 12.22 8.03
CA ASN A 338 -2.72 11.55 9.24
C ASN A 338 -1.78 10.37 8.94
N ILE A 339 -2.16 9.47 8.01
CA ILE A 339 -1.35 8.28 7.70
C ILE A 339 -0.01 8.65 7.01
N THR A 340 0.01 9.75 6.26
CA THR A 340 1.21 10.24 5.56
C THR A 340 2.15 10.95 6.52
N THR A 341 1.64 11.90 7.30
CA THR A 341 2.40 12.71 8.27
C THR A 341 2.97 11.85 9.41
N ALA A 342 2.19 10.91 9.94
CA ALA A 342 2.67 10.00 10.99
C ALA A 342 3.58 8.87 10.46
N GLU A 343 3.87 8.83 9.15
CA GLU A 343 4.80 7.89 8.51
C GLU A 343 4.41 6.39 8.65
N VAL A 344 3.19 6.09 9.10
CA VAL A 344 2.71 4.73 9.38
C VAL A 344 2.15 4.01 8.14
N HIS A 345 1.81 2.73 8.30
CA HIS A 345 1.23 1.90 7.23
C HIS A 345 -0.29 1.68 7.37
N ARG A 346 -0.87 2.09 8.51
CA ARG A 346 -2.29 1.97 8.83
C ARG A 346 -2.66 2.98 9.91
N LEU A 347 -3.95 3.31 9.98
CA LEU A 347 -4.59 3.90 11.15
C LEU A 347 -5.49 2.84 11.80
N VAL A 348 -5.58 2.83 13.13
CA VAL A 348 -6.55 2.02 13.86
C VAL A 348 -7.81 2.85 14.06
N ILE A 349 -8.95 2.35 13.60
CA ILE A 349 -10.23 3.05 13.75
C ILE A 349 -10.78 2.70 15.13
N VAL A 350 -11.16 3.70 15.91
CA VAL A 350 -11.66 3.55 17.28
C VAL A 350 -12.95 4.33 17.52
N ASP A 351 -13.70 3.95 18.55
CA ASP A 351 -14.84 4.71 19.07
C ASP A 351 -14.41 5.84 20.04
N SER A 352 -15.39 6.55 20.59
CA SER A 352 -15.18 7.65 21.56
C SER A 352 -14.51 7.25 22.88
N GLU A 353 -14.48 5.96 23.22
CA GLU A 353 -13.84 5.44 24.43
C GLU A 353 -12.45 4.83 24.14
N GLY A 354 -12.08 4.78 22.86
CA GLY A 354 -10.81 4.23 22.36
C GLY A 354 -10.87 2.73 22.06
N ARG A 355 -12.07 2.13 21.97
CA ARG A 355 -12.24 0.72 21.61
C ARG A 355 -12.12 0.51 20.11
N LEU A 356 -11.59 -0.66 19.72
CA LEU A 356 -11.35 -1.03 18.33
C LEU A 356 -12.65 -1.13 17.50
N GLU A 357 -12.81 -0.25 16.50
CA GLU A 357 -13.90 -0.29 15.51
C GLU A 357 -13.44 -0.68 14.10
N GLY A 358 -12.13 -0.66 13.80
CA GLY A 358 -11.63 -1.03 12.47
C GLY A 358 -10.15 -0.79 12.25
N VAL A 359 -9.70 -1.03 11.02
CA VAL A 359 -8.34 -0.71 10.55
C VAL A 359 -8.40 -0.15 9.13
N LEU A 360 -7.73 0.98 8.89
CA LEU A 360 -7.53 1.56 7.57
C LEU A 360 -6.06 1.40 7.16
N SER A 361 -5.76 0.71 6.06
CA SER A 361 -4.40 0.57 5.55
C SER A 361 -4.12 1.47 4.33
N LEU A 362 -2.83 1.74 4.06
CA LEU A 362 -2.40 2.39 2.82
C LEU A 362 -2.90 1.70 1.55
N SER A 363 -3.11 0.38 1.61
CA SER A 363 -3.61 -0.42 0.50
C SER A 363 -5.10 -0.20 0.27
N ASP A 364 -5.90 0.04 1.32
CA ASP A 364 -7.34 0.30 1.18
C ASP A 364 -7.57 1.68 0.54
N ILE A 365 -6.82 2.69 1.01
CA ILE A 365 -6.80 4.04 0.43
C ILE A 365 -6.41 3.98 -1.06
N LEU A 366 -5.26 3.39 -1.40
CA LEU A 366 -4.79 3.39 -2.79
C LEU A 366 -5.69 2.57 -3.72
N LYS A 367 -6.27 1.45 -3.25
CA LYS A 367 -7.26 0.68 -4.03
C LYS A 367 -8.51 1.50 -4.31
N PHE A 368 -9.01 2.25 -3.33
CA PHE A 368 -10.15 3.14 -3.53
C PHE A 368 -9.84 4.24 -4.55
N LEU A 369 -8.67 4.89 -4.45
CA LEU A 369 -8.27 5.99 -5.34
C LEU A 369 -8.04 5.58 -6.82
N VAL A 370 -7.82 4.29 -7.11
CA VAL A 370 -7.72 3.77 -8.50
C VAL A 370 -8.90 2.89 -8.92
N ALA A 371 -9.84 2.62 -8.03
CA ALA A 371 -11.09 2.00 -8.42
C ALA A 371 -11.95 3.05 -9.13
N ARG A 372 -12.57 2.70 -10.27
CA ARG A 372 -13.70 3.50 -10.76
C ARG A 372 -14.80 3.43 -9.69
N PRO A 373 -15.31 4.56 -9.17
CA PRO A 373 -16.36 4.55 -8.17
C PRO A 373 -17.65 4.04 -8.79
N LEU A 374 -17.95 2.75 -8.57
CA LEU A 374 -19.26 2.18 -8.85
C LEU A 374 -20.26 2.77 -7.85
N HIS A 375 -20.97 3.81 -8.29
CA HIS A 375 -22.05 4.48 -7.59
C HIS A 375 -21.73 4.89 -6.14
N LEU A 376 -21.06 6.04 -5.98
CA LEU A 376 -21.29 6.84 -4.77
C LEU A 376 -22.80 7.13 -4.68
N PRO A 377 -23.43 7.06 -3.48
CA PRO A 377 -24.81 7.44 -3.31
C PRO A 377 -24.95 8.92 -3.68
N ALA A 378 -25.81 9.22 -4.67
CA ALA A 378 -26.00 10.59 -5.12
C ALA A 378 -26.47 11.47 -3.95
N SER A 379 -25.71 12.53 -3.67
CA SER A 379 -26.13 13.57 -2.74
C SER A 379 -27.50 14.11 -3.15
N PRO A 380 -28.45 14.31 -2.21
CA PRO A 380 -29.80 14.75 -2.56
C PRO A 380 -29.78 16.22 -3.01
N SER A 381 -29.61 16.43 -4.30
CA SER A 381 -29.78 17.75 -4.92
C SER A 381 -31.27 18.11 -4.95
N HIS A 382 -31.63 19.15 -4.20
CA HIS A 382 -32.93 19.79 -4.36
C HIS A 382 -33.03 20.39 -5.77
N HIS A 383 -33.90 19.85 -6.62
CA HIS A 383 -34.89 20.61 -7.40
C HIS A 383 -35.94 19.65 -8.00
N PRO A 384 -37.20 20.08 -8.18
CA PRO A 384 -38.31 19.17 -8.45
C PRO A 384 -38.64 19.00 -9.95
N HIS A 385 -39.28 17.86 -10.25
CA HIS A 385 -39.96 17.51 -11.51
C HIS A 385 -39.09 17.37 -12.78
N HIS A 386 -38.88 16.13 -13.21
CA HIS A 386 -39.43 15.64 -14.48
C HIS A 386 -39.59 14.10 -14.43
N THR A 387 -40.67 13.59 -15.00
CA THR A 387 -41.10 12.18 -14.89
C THR A 387 -40.28 11.26 -15.83
N PRO A 388 -39.82 10.08 -15.38
CA PRO A 388 -39.10 9.15 -16.26
C PRO A 388 -40.06 8.35 -17.14
N LEU A 389 -39.77 8.28 -18.45
CA LEU A 389 -40.41 7.36 -19.38
C LEU A 389 -39.75 5.97 -19.28
N LEU A 390 -40.57 4.94 -19.06
CA LEU A 390 -40.15 3.54 -19.11
C LEU A 390 -39.80 3.13 -20.55
N LEU A 391 -38.60 2.60 -20.76
CA LEU A 391 -38.24 1.82 -21.95
C LEU A 391 -37.93 0.38 -21.56
N HIS A 392 -38.65 -0.54 -22.18
CA HIS A 392 -38.53 -1.99 -21.94
C HIS A 392 -37.16 -2.52 -22.37
N HIS A 393 -36.57 -3.38 -21.54
CA HIS A 393 -35.54 -4.32 -22.02
C HIS A 393 -36.17 -5.39 -22.92
N GLN A 394 -35.55 -5.65 -24.07
CA GLN A 394 -35.68 -6.92 -24.77
C GLN A 394 -34.30 -7.58 -24.90
N HIS A 395 -34.25 -8.86 -24.54
CA HIS A 395 -33.09 -9.73 -24.69
C HIS A 395 -32.72 -9.92 -26.17
N LEU A 396 -31.45 -9.75 -26.51
CA LEU A 396 -30.84 -10.40 -27.67
C LEU A 396 -29.48 -11.00 -27.29
N SER A 397 -29.48 -12.30 -27.04
CA SER A 397 -28.28 -13.10 -26.80
C SER A 397 -27.79 -13.68 -28.12
N PHE A 398 -26.59 -13.29 -28.57
CA PHE A 398 -25.96 -13.89 -29.76
C PHE A 398 -24.98 -15.01 -29.37
N HIS A 399 -25.42 -16.25 -29.54
CA HIS A 399 -24.55 -17.42 -29.57
C HIS A 399 -23.84 -17.49 -30.92
N HIS A 400 -22.50 -17.59 -30.92
CA HIS A 400 -21.77 -17.96 -32.12
C HIS A 400 -20.53 -18.80 -31.80
N HIS A 401 -20.71 -20.12 -31.69
CA HIS A 401 -19.68 -21.17 -31.80
C HIS A 401 -20.35 -22.50 -32.17
N HIS A 402 -19.60 -23.42 -32.78
CA HIS A 402 -20.02 -24.75 -33.32
C HIS A 402 -20.92 -24.76 -34.57
N ARG A 403 -20.28 -24.67 -35.75
CA ARG A 403 -20.79 -25.28 -37.00
C ARG A 403 -19.67 -25.83 -37.91
N HIS A 404 -18.81 -26.69 -37.36
CA HIS A 404 -17.86 -27.50 -38.14
C HIS A 404 -17.68 -28.91 -37.55
N GLN A 405 -18.75 -29.72 -37.55
CA GLN A 405 -18.69 -31.17 -37.32
C GLN A 405 -20.02 -31.87 -37.68
N GLN A 406 -20.51 -31.74 -38.93
CA GLN A 406 -21.65 -32.52 -39.42
C GLN A 406 -21.75 -32.60 -40.96
N GLN A 407 -20.60 -32.77 -41.64
CA GLN A 407 -20.55 -32.95 -43.10
C GLN A 407 -19.62 -34.10 -43.56
N GLN A 408 -19.43 -35.11 -42.70
CA GLN A 408 -18.77 -36.38 -43.04
C GLN A 408 -19.50 -37.56 -42.41
N GLN A 409 -20.75 -37.81 -42.85
CA GLN A 409 -21.45 -39.10 -42.64
C GLN A 409 -22.75 -39.19 -43.47
N GLN A 410 -22.63 -39.06 -44.80
CA GLN A 410 -23.71 -39.46 -45.72
C GLN A 410 -23.17 -39.70 -47.15
N GLN A 411 -22.29 -40.67 -47.29
CA GLN A 411 -21.95 -41.29 -48.59
C GLN A 411 -21.33 -42.67 -48.35
N GLN A 412 -22.18 -43.68 -48.17
CA GLN A 412 -21.82 -45.08 -48.35
C GLN A 412 -23.07 -45.95 -48.51
N GLN A 413 -23.08 -46.74 -49.59
CA GLN A 413 -24.05 -47.81 -49.92
C GLN A 413 -25.45 -47.31 -50.35
N GLN A 414 -26.09 -47.79 -51.43
CA GLN A 414 -25.84 -48.83 -52.46
C GLN A 414 -26.88 -48.62 -53.60
N PRO A 415 -27.00 -49.43 -54.71
CA PRO A 415 -26.22 -50.58 -55.20
C PRO A 415 -25.85 -50.52 -56.72
N ASN A 416 -25.28 -51.61 -57.26
CA ASN A 416 -25.02 -51.86 -58.69
C ASN A 416 -26.30 -51.97 -59.55
N HIS A 417 -26.23 -51.63 -60.85
CA HIS A 417 -26.34 -52.62 -61.96
C HIS A 417 -26.19 -52.02 -63.37
N GLN A 418 -25.51 -52.81 -64.23
CA GLN A 418 -25.39 -52.77 -65.71
C GLN A 418 -24.64 -51.58 -66.33
#